data_AF-A0A6B8KJJ2-F1
#
_entry.id   AF-A0A6B8KJJ2-F1
#
_cell.length_a   1.000
_cell.length_b   1.000
_cell.length_c   1.000
_cell.angle_alpha   90.00
_cell.angle_beta   90.00
_cell.angle_gamma   90.00
#
_symmetry.space_group_name_H-M   'P 1'
#
loop_
_entity.id
_entity.type
_entity.pdbx_description
1 polymer ?
#
loop_
_entity_poly.entity_id
_entity_poly.type
_entity_poly.pdbx_seq_one_letter_code
_entity_poly.pdbx_strand_id
1 'polypeptide(L)'
;MIRTRLLMLAFVVLELGLGAAAAQPGPSMATLSCADFRLRQDGAWVAVHPSVIYGPHGPFAVEAGEIFRIQLGGTTNYGVKVAEILDSRCR
;
A
#
# COMPACT_ATOMS: atom_id res chain seq x y z
N MET A 1 -57.73 -40.74 -13.58
CA MET A 1 -57.60 -39.27 -13.55
C MET A 1 -56.12 -38.93 -13.38
N ILE A 2 -55.48 -38.43 -14.44
CA ILE A 2 -54.04 -38.16 -14.55
C ILE A 2 -53.83 -36.65 -14.40
N ARG A 3 -53.01 -36.23 -13.41
CA ARG A 3 -52.45 -34.87 -13.26
C ARG A 3 -50.93 -35.06 -13.21
N THR A 4 -50.20 -34.98 -14.32
CA THR A 4 -49.75 -33.77 -15.03
C THR A 4 -48.78 -32.91 -14.21
N ARG A 5 -47.50 -33.26 -14.39
CA ARG A 5 -46.33 -32.38 -14.60
C ARG A 5 -45.71 -31.60 -13.44
N LEU A 6 -44.39 -31.60 -13.52
CA LEU A 6 -43.48 -30.49 -13.25
C LEU A 6 -43.25 -30.17 -11.77
N LEU A 7 -42.08 -30.54 -11.25
CA LEU A 7 -41.03 -29.54 -11.01
C LEU A 7 -39.71 -30.21 -10.61
N MET A 8 -38.66 -29.81 -11.33
CA MET A 8 -37.30 -29.58 -10.85
C MET A 8 -36.47 -30.77 -10.36
N LEU A 9 -35.77 -31.38 -11.33
CA LEU A 9 -34.35 -31.70 -11.15
C LEU A 9 -33.61 -30.43 -10.71
N ALA A 10 -33.22 -30.33 -9.43
CA ALA A 10 -32.18 -29.42 -8.99
C ALA A 10 -30.83 -30.10 -9.25
N PHE A 11 -30.42 -30.01 -10.52
CA PHE A 11 -29.12 -30.41 -11.02
C PHE A 11 -28.06 -29.42 -10.52
N VAL A 12 -27.00 -29.96 -9.91
CA VAL A 12 -25.61 -29.52 -10.09
C VAL A 12 -25.15 -28.28 -9.30
N VAL A 13 -24.51 -28.58 -8.17
CA VAL A 13 -23.14 -28.16 -7.79
C VAL A 13 -22.51 -27.12 -8.73
N LEU A 14 -22.35 -25.88 -8.28
CA LEU A 14 -21.36 -24.97 -8.87
C LEU A 14 -20.88 -23.93 -7.83
N GLU A 15 -19.63 -24.14 -7.41
CA GLU A 15 -18.62 -23.14 -7.01
C GLU A 15 -18.84 -22.49 -5.62
N LEU A 16 -18.20 -22.99 -4.56
CA LEU A 16 -16.78 -22.69 -4.28
C LEU A 16 -16.37 -21.29 -4.74
N GLY A 17 -17.11 -20.28 -4.30
CA GLY A 17 -16.59 -18.93 -4.11
C GLY A 17 -15.53 -18.93 -3.01
N LEU A 18 -14.43 -19.68 -3.19
CA LEU A 18 -13.12 -19.26 -2.72
C LEU A 18 -12.89 -17.95 -3.49
N GLY A 19 -13.42 -16.86 -2.93
CA GLY A 19 -12.99 -15.53 -3.29
C GLY A 19 -11.49 -15.59 -3.15
N ALA A 20 -10.81 -15.60 -4.30
CA ALA A 20 -9.39 -15.39 -4.37
C ALA A 20 -9.14 -14.25 -3.38
N ALA A 21 -8.35 -14.53 -2.34
CA ALA A 21 -7.62 -13.48 -1.69
C ALA A 21 -6.82 -12.90 -2.85
N ALA A 22 -7.40 -11.88 -3.52
CA ALA A 22 -6.69 -11.02 -4.40
C ALA A 22 -5.48 -10.68 -3.55
N ALA A 23 -4.31 -11.15 -3.98
CA ALA A 23 -3.07 -10.79 -3.36
C ALA A 23 -3.10 -9.27 -3.41
N GLN A 24 -3.54 -8.65 -2.31
CA GLN A 24 -3.56 -7.20 -2.21
C GLN A 24 -2.10 -6.89 -2.47
N PRO A 25 -1.76 -6.18 -3.56
CA PRO A 25 -0.38 -5.87 -3.84
C PRO A 25 0.16 -5.31 -2.54
N GLY A 26 1.13 -6.02 -1.97
CA GLY A 26 1.66 -5.68 -0.65
C GLY A 26 1.90 -4.18 -0.64
N PRO A 27 1.45 -3.46 0.40
CA PRO A 27 1.21 -2.02 0.41
C PRO A 27 2.32 -1.31 -0.35
N SER A 28 2.04 -0.97 -1.60
CA SER A 28 3.03 -0.32 -2.42
C SER A 28 3.10 1.09 -1.87
N MET A 29 4.29 1.52 -1.43
CA MET A 29 4.62 2.93 -1.18
C MET A 29 4.67 3.68 -2.53
N ALA A 30 3.62 3.49 -3.33
CA ALA A 30 3.43 3.97 -4.70
C ALA A 30 2.97 5.42 -4.75
N THR A 31 2.74 6.04 -3.60
CA THR A 31 2.37 7.45 -3.46
C THR A 31 3.55 8.36 -3.11
N LEU A 32 4.76 7.82 -2.93
CA LEU A 32 5.96 8.64 -2.75
C LEU A 32 6.41 9.21 -4.10
N SER A 33 6.22 10.51 -4.29
CA SER A 33 6.68 11.27 -5.45
C SER A 33 7.96 12.03 -5.13
N CYS A 34 9.00 11.93 -5.97
CA CYS A 34 10.26 12.64 -5.78
C CYS A 34 10.10 14.18 -5.77
N ALA A 35 9.04 14.70 -6.39
CA ALA A 35 8.77 16.14 -6.41
C ALA A 35 8.31 16.68 -5.05
N ASP A 36 7.77 15.81 -4.18
CA ASP A 36 7.28 16.20 -2.86
C ASP A 36 8.36 16.16 -1.78
N PHE A 37 9.57 15.71 -2.13
CA PHE A 37 10.69 15.60 -1.19
C PHE A 37 11.97 16.20 -1.76
N ARG A 38 12.77 16.81 -0.89
CA ARG A 38 14.07 17.37 -1.24
C ARG A 38 15.16 16.74 -0.40
N LEU A 39 16.20 16.23 -1.07
CA LEU A 39 17.42 15.77 -0.42
C LEU A 39 18.23 16.98 0.08
N ARG A 40 18.62 16.94 1.34
CA ARG A 40 19.52 17.92 1.97
C ARG A 40 20.98 17.48 1.87
N GLN A 41 21.89 18.45 2.06
CA GLN A 41 23.33 18.21 2.08
C GLN A 41 23.78 17.25 3.20
N ASP A 42 23.02 17.13 4.29
CA ASP A 42 23.28 16.19 5.38
C ASP A 42 22.73 14.78 5.12
N GLY A 43 22.25 14.50 3.90
CA GLY A 43 21.71 13.19 3.50
C GLY A 43 20.29 12.91 3.99
N ALA A 44 19.62 13.89 4.61
CA ALA A 44 18.23 13.76 5.03
C ALA A 44 17.27 14.15 3.91
N TRP A 45 16.13 13.47 3.83
CA TRP A 45 15.01 13.84 2.97
C TRP A 45 14.03 14.72 3.73
N VAL A 46 13.54 15.78 3.11
CA VAL A 46 12.57 16.70 3.71
C VAL A 46 11.36 16.81 2.82
N ALA A 47 10.17 16.66 3.40
CA ALA A 47 8.92 16.92 2.67
C ALA A 47 8.80 18.42 2.32
N VAL A 48 8.54 18.72 1.06
CA VAL A 48 8.35 20.09 0.55
C VAL A 48 6.87 20.49 0.63
N HIS A 49 5.96 19.53 0.43
CA HIS A 49 4.52 19.72 0.51
C HIS A 49 3.90 18.72 1.50
N PRO A 50 2.75 19.09 2.13
CA PRO A 50 1.97 18.11 2.87
C PRO A 50 1.49 17.01 1.93
N SER A 51 1.64 15.75 2.34
CA SER A 51 1.27 14.60 1.53
C SER A 51 0.77 13.45 2.41
N VAL A 52 0.13 12.45 1.79
CA VAL A 52 -0.30 11.23 2.49
C VAL A 52 0.48 10.07 1.91
N ILE A 53 1.23 9.38 2.78
CA ILE A 53 1.97 8.18 2.41
C ILE A 53 1.16 6.97 2.84
N TYR A 54 1.01 6.01 1.94
CA TYR A 54 0.31 4.76 2.21
C TYR A 54 1.31 3.70 2.62
N GLY A 55 1.32 3.36 3.90
CA GLY A 55 2.16 2.33 4.49
C GLY A 55 1.39 1.04 4.83
N PRO A 56 2.10 0.00 5.28
CA PRO A 56 1.51 -1.28 5.66
C PRO A 56 0.51 -1.26 6.82
N HIS A 57 0.51 -0.23 7.65
CA HIS A 57 -0.49 -0.05 8.72
C HIS A 57 -1.57 0.97 8.37
N GLY A 58 -1.62 1.44 7.12
CA GLY A 58 -2.57 2.43 6.65
C GLY A 58 -1.90 3.73 6.16
N PRO A 59 -2.71 4.70 5.71
CA PRO A 59 -2.23 6.02 5.34
C PRO A 59 -1.76 6.80 6.56
N PHE A 60 -0.68 7.56 6.42
CA PHE A 60 -0.26 8.56 7.39
C PHE A 60 0.02 9.88 6.70
N ALA A 61 -0.33 10.97 7.38
CA ALA A 61 -0.06 12.31 6.90
C ALA A 61 1.39 12.68 7.18
N VAL A 62 2.00 13.35 6.20
CA VAL A 62 3.32 13.97 6.29
C VAL A 62 3.14 15.45 6.11
N GLU A 63 3.72 16.22 7.02
CA GLU A 63 3.68 17.68 6.95
C GLU A 63 4.87 18.23 6.16
N ALA A 64 4.69 19.41 5.56
CA ALA A 64 5.81 20.12 4.95
C ALA A 64 6.86 20.45 6.03
N GLY A 65 8.12 20.15 5.74
CA GLY A 65 9.24 20.31 6.67
C GLY A 65 9.56 19.07 7.51
N GLU A 66 8.76 18.01 7.45
CA GLU A 66 9.07 16.76 8.13
C GLU A 66 10.34 16.12 7.56
N ILE A 67 11.19 15.61 8.45
CA ILE A 67 12.55 15.14 8.12
C ILE A 67 12.63 13.62 8.27
N PHE A 68 13.07 12.97 7.19
CA PHE A 68 13.25 11.54 7.08
C PHE A 68 14.75 11.23 6.90
N ARG A 69 15.28 10.32 7.73
CA ARG A 69 16.70 9.94 7.73
C ARG A 69 16.84 8.44 7.66
N ILE A 70 17.79 7.97 6.85
CA ILE A 70 18.23 6.58 6.87
C ILE A 70 19.05 6.38 8.15
N GLN A 71 18.47 5.72 9.17
CA GLN A 71 19.23 5.28 10.33
C GLN A 71 19.77 3.88 10.06
N LEU A 72 21.10 3.77 10.00
CA LEU A 72 21.82 2.50 9.91
C LEU A 72 21.74 1.76 11.26
N GLY A 73 20.55 1.26 11.63
CA GLY A 73 20.38 0.60 12.91
C GLY A 73 18.95 0.20 13.27
N GLY A 74 18.52 -0.96 12.78
CA GLY A 74 17.63 -1.92 13.46
C GLY A 74 16.20 -1.51 13.84
N THR A 75 15.80 -0.26 13.72
CA THR A 75 14.44 0.16 14.08
C THR A 75 13.53 0.16 12.87
N THR A 76 12.35 -0.46 13.01
CA THR A 76 11.20 -0.31 12.10
C THR A 76 10.62 1.10 12.22
N ASN A 77 11.45 2.12 11.98
CA ASN A 77 10.99 3.49 11.88
C ASN A 77 10.44 3.70 10.47
N TYR A 78 9.15 4.00 10.35
CA TYR A 78 8.51 4.29 9.07
C TYR A 78 9.26 5.39 8.30
N GLY A 79 9.77 6.39 9.01
CA GLY A 79 10.58 7.45 8.41
C GLY A 79 11.91 6.99 7.82
N VAL A 80 12.50 5.91 8.33
CA VAL A 80 13.72 5.31 7.75
C VAL A 80 13.38 4.67 6.41
N LYS A 81 12.30 3.88 6.34
CA LYS A 81 11.84 3.27 5.09
C LYS A 81 11.51 4.31 4.03
N VAL A 82 10.83 5.40 4.41
CA VAL A 82 10.56 6.52 3.47
C VAL A 82 11.86 7.08 2.89
N ALA A 83 12.86 7.36 3.74
CA ALA A 83 14.14 7.88 3.29
C ALA A 83 14.90 6.88 2.38
N GLU A 84 14.89 5.59 2.69
CA GLU A 84 15.49 4.53 1.85
C GLU A 84 14.85 4.46 0.47
N ILE A 85 13.51 4.56 0.40
CA ILE A 85 12.80 4.52 -0.88
C ILE A 85 13.10 5.76 -1.71
N LEU A 86 13.09 6.93 -1.08
CA LEU A 86 13.45 8.18 -1.76
C LEU A 86 14.89 8.13 -2.27
N ASP A 87 15.84 7.63 -1.46
CA ASP A 87 17.24 7.46 -1.90
C ASP A 87 17.35 6.46 -3.06
N SER A 88 16.58 5.36 -3.05
CA SER A 88 16.60 4.38 -4.13
C SER A 88 15.94 4.83 -5.44
N ARG A 89 15.02 5.81 -5.40
CA ARG A 89 14.18 6.21 -6.54
C ARG A 89 14.46 7.60 -7.09
N CYS A 90 14.93 8.51 -6.24
CA CYS A 90 14.96 9.95 -6.51
C CYS A 90 16.36 10.54 -6.53
N ARG A 91 17.38 9.72 -6.26
CA ARG A 91 18.80 10.08 -6.31
C ARG A 91 19.46 9.44 -7.51
#